data_AF-A0A951X980-F1
#
_entry.id   AF-A0A951X980-F1
#
_cell.length_a   1.000
_cell.length_b   1.000
_cell.length_c   1.000
_cell.angle_alpha   90.00
_cell.angle_beta   90.00
_cell.angle_gamma   90.00
#
_symmetry.space_group_name_H-M   'P 1'
#
loop_
_entity.id
_entity.type
_entity.pdbx_description
1 polymer ?
#
loop_
_entity_poly.entity_id
_entity_poly.type
_entity_poly.pdbx_seq_one_letter_code
_entity_poly.pdbx_strand_id
1 'polypeptide(L)'
;MKKILVMMIVVSIGFVFSSTAQIRKIPAEVTNAFSEKYPDAKDVEWKDNLSSFIVSFEKEGENLEARFNKKGEWQSTEKLIEVDDLPEKVEDGFEKSKYSDWEVKSVYKIELPKDELQYRLRVAKSDIQQRNLLFNEKGKLLKDKITL
;
A
#
# COMPACT_ATOMS: atom_id res chain seq x y z
N MET A 1 -18.50 -61.02 -1.85
CA MET A 1 -18.97 -60.25 -0.68
C MET A 1 -19.49 -58.90 -1.18
N LYS A 2 -20.75 -58.56 -0.85
CA LYS A 2 -21.36 -57.22 -0.61
C LYS A 2 -20.79 -56.02 -1.41
N LYS A 3 -21.50 -55.10 -2.09
CA LYS A 3 -22.90 -54.66 -2.29
C LYS A 3 -22.83 -53.60 -3.44
N ILE A 4 -23.58 -53.72 -4.53
CA ILE A 4 -24.66 -52.81 -5.04
C ILE A 4 -24.51 -51.30 -4.70
N LEU A 5 -24.59 -50.41 -5.71
CA LEU A 5 -25.61 -49.35 -5.96
C LEU A 5 -25.07 -48.30 -6.98
N VAL A 6 -25.52 -48.25 -8.25
CA VAL A 6 -26.60 -47.41 -8.84
C VAL A 6 -26.55 -45.90 -8.51
N MET A 7 -26.19 -45.12 -9.54
CA MET A 7 -26.81 -43.89 -10.07
C MET A 7 -27.50 -42.90 -9.11
N MET A 8 -27.04 -41.64 -9.10
CA MET A 8 -27.93 -40.47 -9.05
C MET A 8 -27.23 -39.20 -9.52
N ILE A 9 -27.79 -38.62 -10.58
CA ILE A 9 -27.60 -37.23 -10.99
C ILE A 9 -28.13 -36.33 -9.86
N VAL A 10 -27.31 -35.40 -9.40
CA VAL A 10 -27.78 -34.18 -8.74
C VAL A 10 -27.22 -33.00 -9.51
N VAL A 11 -27.99 -32.55 -10.50
CA VAL A 11 -27.99 -31.15 -10.92
C VAL A 11 -28.67 -30.39 -9.80
N SER A 12 -28.02 -29.38 -9.23
CA SER A 12 -28.67 -28.13 -8.79
C SER A 12 -27.67 -27.11 -8.25
N ILE A 13 -27.52 -26.06 -9.06
CA ILE A 13 -27.30 -24.66 -8.68
C ILE A 13 -25.89 -24.33 -8.16
N GLY A 14 -25.02 -23.98 -9.11
CA GLY A 14 -23.90 -23.11 -8.83
C GLY A 14 -24.42 -21.77 -8.31
N PHE A 15 -24.23 -21.52 -7.03
CA PHE A 15 -24.32 -20.18 -6.48
C PHE A 15 -23.05 -19.44 -6.91
N VAL A 16 -23.09 -18.82 -8.08
CA VAL A 16 -22.15 -17.74 -8.40
C VAL A 16 -22.48 -16.58 -7.47
N PHE A 17 -21.87 -16.57 -6.29
CA PHE A 17 -21.62 -15.30 -5.61
C PHE A 17 -20.61 -14.53 -6.47
N SER A 18 -21.11 -13.88 -7.52
CA SER A 18 -20.45 -12.69 -8.02
C SER A 18 -20.64 -11.64 -6.94
N SER A 19 -19.79 -11.66 -5.90
CA SER A 19 -19.55 -10.47 -5.11
C SER A 19 -18.87 -9.49 -6.05
N THR A 20 -19.68 -8.76 -6.83
CA THR A 20 -19.25 -7.46 -7.28
C THR A 20 -19.04 -6.69 -5.99
N ALA A 21 -17.79 -6.62 -5.53
CA ALA A 21 -17.39 -5.61 -4.58
C ALA A 21 -17.71 -4.29 -5.29
N GLN A 22 -18.93 -3.80 -5.12
CA GLN A 22 -19.33 -2.50 -5.60
C GLN A 22 -18.37 -1.55 -4.88
N ILE A 23 -17.43 -0.98 -5.62
CA ILE A 23 -16.59 0.10 -5.10
C ILE A 23 -17.59 1.13 -4.57
N ARG A 24 -17.59 1.32 -3.26
CA ARG A 24 -18.43 2.33 -2.63
C ARG A 24 -18.12 3.63 -3.32
N LYS A 25 -19.16 4.34 -3.77
CA LYS A 25 -19.00 5.66 -4.37
C LYS A 25 -18.15 6.53 -3.44
N ILE A 26 -17.04 7.04 -3.98
CA ILE A 26 -16.10 7.86 -3.24
C ILE A 26 -16.78 9.21 -2.95
N PRO A 27 -16.73 9.72 -1.71
CA PRO A 27 -17.33 11.00 -1.38
C PRO A 27 -16.75 12.14 -2.22
N ALA A 28 -17.62 13.07 -2.64
CA ALA A 28 -17.20 14.23 -3.42
C ALA A 28 -16.16 15.08 -2.68
N GLU A 29 -16.25 15.16 -1.36
CA GLU A 29 -15.28 15.85 -0.49
C GLU A 29 -13.86 15.31 -0.68
N VAL A 30 -13.73 13.98 -0.83
CA VAL A 30 -12.45 13.30 -1.02
C VAL A 30 -11.89 13.54 -2.42
N THR A 31 -12.73 13.43 -3.45
CA THR A 31 -12.30 13.70 -4.83
C THR A 31 -11.94 15.17 -5.04
N ASN A 32 -12.68 16.10 -4.40
CA ASN A 32 -12.39 17.53 -4.48
C ASN A 32 -11.07 17.88 -3.78
N ALA A 33 -10.84 17.35 -2.57
CA ALA A 33 -9.58 17.56 -1.85
C ALA A 33 -8.37 17.01 -2.62
N PHE A 34 -8.54 15.87 -3.31
CA PHE A 34 -7.53 15.34 -4.21
C PHE A 34 -7.24 16.29 -5.38
N SER A 35 -8.26 16.73 -6.11
CA SER A 35 -8.10 17.64 -7.25
C SER A 35 -7.51 19.00 -6.85
N GLU A 36 -7.83 19.51 -5.65
CA GLU A 36 -7.23 20.74 -5.13
C GLU A 36 -5.74 20.56 -4.81
N LYS A 37 -5.36 19.43 -4.23
CA LYS A 37 -3.96 19.14 -3.88
C LYS A 37 -3.11 18.77 -5.10
N TYR A 38 -3.71 18.11 -6.09
CA TYR A 38 -3.05 17.58 -7.28
C TYR A 38 -3.81 17.98 -8.56
N PRO A 39 -3.85 19.27 -8.92
CA PRO A 39 -4.64 19.77 -10.05
C PRO A 39 -4.19 19.19 -11.41
N ASP A 40 -2.91 18.83 -11.52
CA ASP A 40 -2.30 18.30 -12.75
C ASP A 40 -2.18 16.77 -12.76
N ALA A 41 -2.86 16.07 -11.83
CA ALA A 41 -2.82 14.61 -11.77
C ALA A 41 -3.43 13.95 -13.01
N LYS A 42 -2.79 12.88 -13.47
CA LYS A 42 -3.24 12.03 -14.59
C LYS A 42 -3.40 10.58 -14.11
N ASP A 43 -4.02 9.76 -14.94
CA ASP A 43 -4.16 8.31 -14.72
C ASP A 43 -4.64 7.95 -13.30
N VAL A 44 -5.71 8.63 -12.88
CA VAL A 44 -6.24 8.61 -11.52
C VAL A 44 -7.06 7.34 -11.27
N GLU A 45 -6.56 6.46 -10.42
CA GLU A 45 -7.23 5.22 -10.01
C GLU A 45 -7.50 5.22 -8.51
N TRP A 46 -8.73 4.90 -8.13
CA TRP A 46 -9.13 4.91 -6.73
C TRP A 46 -9.37 3.51 -6.15
N LYS A 47 -9.03 3.36 -4.88
CA LYS A 47 -9.28 2.17 -4.06
C LYS A 47 -9.90 2.55 -2.71
N ASP A 48 -11.07 2.00 -2.41
CA ASP A 48 -11.68 2.09 -1.07
C ASP A 48 -11.05 1.01 -0.16
N ASN A 49 -10.53 1.44 1.00
CA ASN A 49 -9.97 0.56 2.01
C ASN A 49 -10.71 0.66 3.36
N LEU A 50 -12.04 0.74 3.33
CA LEU A 50 -13.03 0.77 4.45
C LEU A 50 -12.90 1.93 5.46
N SER A 51 -11.66 2.33 5.73
CA SER A 51 -11.19 3.32 6.70
C SER A 51 -10.67 4.59 6.01
N SER A 52 -10.20 4.46 4.78
CA SER A 52 -9.59 5.53 3.98
C SER A 52 -9.75 5.24 2.49
N PHE A 53 -9.58 6.29 1.70
CA PHE A 53 -9.52 6.23 0.25
C PHE A 53 -8.06 6.36 -0.18
N ILE A 54 -7.64 5.47 -1.06
CA ILE A 54 -6.31 5.46 -1.66
C ILE A 54 -6.49 5.84 -3.12
N VAL A 55 -5.64 6.71 -3.62
CA VAL A 55 -5.62 7.14 -5.01
C VAL A 55 -4.22 6.99 -5.57
N SER A 56 -4.09 6.21 -6.64
CA SER A 56 -2.89 6.11 -7.45
C SER A 56 -3.04 7.05 -8.64
N PHE A 57 -1.98 7.79 -8.97
CA PHE A 57 -2.02 8.78 -10.05
C PHE A 57 -0.60 9.10 -10.54
N GLU A 58 -0.51 9.63 -11.75
CA GLU A 58 0.72 10.21 -12.28
C GLU A 58 0.74 11.72 -12.01
N LYS A 59 1.89 12.24 -11.56
CA LYS A 59 2.18 13.68 -11.55
C LYS A 59 3.62 13.89 -12.00
N GLU A 60 3.82 14.78 -12.97
CA GLU A 60 5.16 15.12 -13.48
C GLU A 60 5.96 13.90 -13.99
N GLY A 61 5.26 12.86 -14.47
CA GLY A 61 5.88 11.61 -14.92
C GLY A 61 6.25 10.63 -13.79
N GLU A 62 5.98 10.96 -12.53
CA GLU A 62 6.13 10.07 -11.39
C GLU A 62 4.79 9.42 -11.02
N ASN A 63 4.81 8.14 -10.63
CA ASN A 63 3.65 7.46 -10.06
C ASN A 63 3.62 7.67 -8.54
N LEU A 64 2.50 8.18 -8.03
CA LEU A 64 2.29 8.43 -6.61
C LEU A 64 1.04 7.71 -6.11
N GLU A 65 1.05 7.36 -4.82
CA GLU A 65 -0.13 6.90 -4.09
C GLU A 65 -0.43 7.90 -2.97
N ALA A 66 -1.61 8.52 -2.98
CA ALA A 66 -2.09 9.36 -1.89
C ALA A 66 -3.20 8.68 -1.09
N ARG A 67 -3.26 8.99 0.20
CA ARG A 67 -4.30 8.53 1.11
C ARG A 67 -5.08 9.71 1.66
N PHE A 68 -6.40 9.60 1.62
CA PHE A 68 -7.34 10.53 2.22
C PHE A 68 -8.26 9.79 3.19
N ASN A 69 -8.63 10.45 4.28
CA ASN A 69 -9.64 9.89 5.18
C ASN A 69 -11.07 10.17 4.65
N LYS A 70 -12.09 9.72 5.39
CA LYS A 70 -13.50 9.85 4.98
C LYS A 70 -14.01 11.29 4.88
N LYS A 71 -13.29 12.26 5.45
CA LYS A 71 -13.62 13.69 5.42
C LYS A 71 -12.88 14.44 4.30
N GLY A 72 -12.09 13.75 3.48
CA GLY A 72 -11.23 14.38 2.48
C GLY A 72 -9.95 14.99 3.06
N GLU A 73 -9.58 14.70 4.31
CA GLU A 73 -8.31 15.17 4.87
C GLU A 73 -7.17 14.29 4.32
N TRP A 74 -6.19 14.93 3.70
CA TRP A 74 -4.96 14.27 3.24
C TRP A 74 -4.20 13.66 4.42
N GLN A 75 -3.81 12.39 4.29
CA GLN A 75 -3.11 11.63 5.33
C GLN A 75 -1.65 11.34 4.97
N SER A 76 -1.39 11.05 3.69
CA SER A 76 -0.03 10.79 3.20
C SER A 76 0.01 10.80 1.68
N THR A 77 1.19 11.02 1.12
CA THR A 77 1.52 10.66 -0.26
C THR A 77 2.83 9.92 -0.26
N GLU A 78 2.86 8.79 -0.95
CA GLU A 78 4.04 7.96 -1.08
C GLU A 78 4.45 7.80 -2.54
N LYS A 79 5.75 7.75 -2.78
CA LYS A 79 6.32 7.42 -4.08
C LYS A 79 7.48 6.44 -3.91
N LEU A 80 7.64 5.56 -4.90
CA LEU A 80 8.82 4.71 -5.00
C LEU A 80 10.02 5.60 -5.34
N ILE A 81 11.14 5.39 -4.65
CA ILE A 81 12.42 6.03 -4.95
C ILE A 81 13.49 4.96 -5.14
N GLU A 82 14.59 5.32 -5.80
CA GLU A 82 15.75 4.46 -5.88
C GLU A 82 16.37 4.27 -4.49
N VAL A 83 17.03 3.13 -4.27
CA VAL A 83 17.71 2.87 -2.99
C VAL A 83 18.80 3.91 -2.74
N ASP A 84 19.48 4.34 -3.80
CA ASP A 84 20.56 5.34 -3.76
C ASP A 84 20.05 6.75 -3.40
N ASP A 85 18.74 7.01 -3.52
CA ASP A 85 18.11 8.28 -3.09
C ASP A 85 17.70 8.27 -1.61
N LEU A 86 17.96 7.18 -0.88
CA LEU A 86 17.66 7.08 0.54
C LEU A 86 18.57 8.03 1.33
N PRO A 87 18.04 8.82 2.30
CA PRO A 87 18.89 9.68 3.10
C PRO A 87 19.89 8.87 3.94
N GLU A 88 21.14 9.35 4.01
CA GLU A 88 22.23 8.75 4.78
C GLU A 88 21.81 8.38 6.21
N LYS A 89 21.06 9.25 6.90
CA LYS A 89 20.56 8.97 8.25
C LYS A 89 19.68 7.72 8.33
N VAL A 90 18.87 7.49 7.30
CA VAL A 90 17.96 6.33 7.24
C VAL A 90 18.73 5.07 6.88
N GLU A 91 19.70 5.17 5.98
CA GLU A 91 20.66 4.10 5.69
C GLU A 91 21.40 3.66 6.97
N ASP A 92 22.00 4.61 7.69
CA ASP A 92 22.61 4.42 9.01
C ASP A 92 21.67 3.72 10.01
N GLY A 93 20.41 4.14 10.01
CA GLY A 93 19.36 3.58 10.86
C GLY A 93 19.03 2.13 10.51
N PHE A 94 19.05 1.80 9.22
CA PHE A 94 18.86 0.45 8.72
C PHE A 94 20.04 -0.45 9.06
N GLU A 95 21.28 0.00 8.84
CA GLU A 95 22.50 -0.75 9.15
C GLU A 95 22.64 -1.08 10.66
N LYS A 96 22.17 -0.17 11.52
CA LYS A 96 22.16 -0.37 12.99
C LYS A 96 20.99 -1.23 13.48
N SER A 97 20.06 -1.58 12.60
CA SER A 97 18.88 -2.38 12.95
C SER A 97 19.19 -3.88 12.95
N LYS A 98 18.28 -4.68 13.52
CA LYS A 98 18.35 -6.16 13.47
C LYS A 98 18.10 -6.75 12.06
N TYR A 99 17.96 -5.91 11.05
CA TYR A 99 17.64 -6.27 9.67
C TYR A 99 18.76 -5.93 8.69
N SER A 100 19.93 -5.49 9.17
CA SER A 100 21.03 -5.06 8.31
C SER A 100 21.59 -6.15 7.40
N ASP A 101 21.33 -7.44 7.70
CA ASP A 101 21.66 -8.57 6.84
C ASP A 101 20.56 -8.89 5.79
N TRP A 102 19.47 -8.12 5.74
CA TRP A 102 18.34 -8.35 4.82
C TRP A 102 18.49 -7.50 3.56
N GLU A 103 18.09 -8.04 2.43
CA GLU A 103 18.14 -7.32 1.15
C GLU A 103 17.02 -6.28 1.09
N VAL A 104 17.35 -5.03 0.75
CA VAL A 104 16.36 -3.98 0.48
C VAL A 104 15.78 -4.21 -0.91
N LYS A 105 14.47 -4.50 -0.99
CA LYS A 105 13.74 -4.78 -2.23
C LYS A 105 13.10 -3.53 -2.84
N SER A 106 12.67 -2.60 -2.00
CA SER A 106 12.12 -1.31 -2.46
C SER A 106 12.09 -0.28 -1.35
N VAL A 107 12.14 0.99 -1.75
CA VAL A 107 12.11 2.14 -0.85
C VAL A 107 10.99 3.07 -1.27
N TYR A 108 10.14 3.44 -0.32
CA TYR A 108 9.12 4.46 -0.52
C TYR A 108 9.43 5.69 0.32
N LYS A 109 9.46 6.86 -0.29
CA LYS A 109 9.40 8.14 0.41
C LYS A 109 7.94 8.45 0.71
N ILE A 110 7.64 8.79 1.96
CA ILE A 110 6.29 9.07 2.45
C ILE A 110 6.25 10.48 3.01
N GLU A 111 5.46 11.33 2.37
CA GLU A 111 5.13 12.68 2.81
C GLU A 111 3.88 12.63 3.69
N LEU A 112 3.93 13.36 4.81
CA LEU A 112 2.89 13.41 5.84
C LEU A 112 2.49 14.88 6.11
N PRO A 113 1.33 15.11 6.76
CA PRO A 113 0.95 16.44 7.24
C PRO A 113 2.05 17.11 8.07
N LYS A 114 2.09 18.45 8.01
CA LYS A 114 3.11 19.29 8.69
C LYS A 114 4.53 19.09 8.17
N ASP A 115 4.66 18.75 6.89
CA ASP A 115 5.94 18.58 6.18
C ASP A 115 6.84 17.51 6.82
N GLU A 116 6.23 16.52 7.47
CA GLU A 116 6.96 15.38 8.03
C GLU A 116 7.28 14.36 6.94
N LEU A 117 8.48 13.76 7.03
CA LEU A 117 8.95 12.72 6.12
C LEU A 117 9.19 11.39 6.84
N GLN A 118 8.77 10.31 6.19
CA GLN A 118 9.07 8.93 6.58
C GLN A 118 9.52 8.13 5.37
N TYR A 119 10.21 7.03 5.63
CA TYR A 119 10.75 6.14 4.61
C TYR A 119 10.35 4.71 4.94
N ARG A 120 9.75 4.03 3.97
CA ARG A 120 9.37 2.62 4.11
C ARG A 120 10.29 1.76 3.25
N LEU A 121 11.09 0.94 3.91
CA LEU A 121 11.97 -0.05 3.29
C LEU A 121 11.25 -1.39 3.33
N ARG A 122 10.99 -1.99 2.16
CA ARG A 122 10.63 -3.41 2.08
C ARG A 122 11.92 -4.20 2.04
N VAL A 123 12.14 -5.03 3.04
CA VAL A 123 13.33 -5.87 3.18
C VAL A 123 12.98 -7.35 3.16
N ALA A 124 13.86 -8.18 2.62
CA ALA A 124 13.66 -9.61 2.51
C ALA A 124 14.94 -10.39 2.89
N LYS A 125 14.78 -11.42 3.71
CA LYS A 125 15.82 -12.44 3.94
C LYS A 125 15.63 -13.67 3.05
N SER A 126 14.39 -13.92 2.64
CA SER A 126 13.98 -14.92 1.67
C SER A 126 12.63 -14.53 1.08
N ASP A 127 12.11 -15.31 0.13
CA ASP A 127 10.80 -15.06 -0.50
C ASP A 127 9.64 -15.06 0.52
N ILE A 128 9.80 -15.78 1.62
CA ILE A 128 8.78 -15.90 2.69
C ILE A 128 9.03 -14.89 3.80
N GLN A 129 10.30 -14.58 4.09
CA GLN A 129 10.68 -13.68 5.17
C GLN A 129 10.82 -12.26 4.63
N GLN A 130 9.71 -11.52 4.60
CA GLN A 130 9.65 -10.13 4.17
C GLN A 130 9.06 -9.21 5.24
N ARG A 131 9.59 -7.99 5.33
CA ARG A 131 9.11 -6.96 6.26
C ARG A 131 9.10 -5.58 5.63
N ASN A 132 8.17 -4.75 6.07
CA ASN A 132 8.14 -3.33 5.83
C ASN A 132 8.65 -2.60 7.08
N LEU A 133 9.80 -1.96 6.97
CA LEU A 133 10.42 -1.15 8.00
C LEU A 133 10.11 0.31 7.74
N LEU A 134 9.55 0.99 8.73
CA LEU A 134 9.19 2.41 8.63
C LEU A 134 10.16 3.23 9.48
N PHE A 135 10.94 4.08 8.84
CA PHE A 135 11.87 5.00 9.47
C PHE A 135 11.36 6.43 9.40
N ASN A 136 11.73 7.26 10.38
CA ASN A 136 11.63 8.71 10.22
C ASN A 136 12.86 9.28 9.51
N GLU A 137 12.81 10.55 9.13
CA GLU A 137 13.93 11.29 8.50
C GLU A 137 15.25 11.28 9.31
N LYS A 138 15.19 10.97 10.62
CA LYS A 138 16.37 10.87 11.50
C LYS A 138 16.96 9.45 11.58
N GLY A 139 16.44 8.51 10.79
CA GLY A 139 16.89 7.12 10.81
C GLY A 139 16.38 6.28 11.99
N LYS A 140 15.42 6.78 12.76
CA LYS A 140 14.82 5.98 13.84
C LYS A 140 13.78 5.04 13.26
N LEU A 141 13.95 3.74 13.48
CA LEU A 141 12.94 2.73 13.18
C LEU A 141 11.70 2.96 14.05
N LEU A 142 10.56 3.22 13.41
CA LEU A 142 9.27 3.46 14.05
C LEU A 142 8.43 2.17 14.13
N LYS A 143 8.43 1.36 13.05
CA LYS A 143 7.60 0.14 12.93
C LYS A 143 8.27 -0.90 12.04
N ASP A 144 8.09 -2.19 12.35
CA ASP A 144 8.53 -3.34 11.56
C ASP A 144 7.36 -4.33 11.33
N LYS A 145 6.62 -4.16 10.22
CA LYS A 145 5.45 -5.01 9.92
C LYS A 145 5.82 -6.15 8.98
N ILE A 146 5.22 -7.33 9.18
CA ILE A 146 5.28 -8.42 8.20
C ILE A 146 4.55 -7.98 6.94
N THR A 147 5.14 -8.26 5.79
CA THR A 147 4.45 -8.18 4.50
C THR A 147 3.72 -9.50 4.30
N LEU A 148 2.38 -9.46 4.25
CA LEU A 148 1.54 -10.62 3.92
C LEU A 148 1.33 -10.70 2.41
#